data_AF-A0A6I0DYD1-F1
#
_entry.id   AF-A0A6I0DYD1-F1
#
_cell.length_a   1.000
_cell.length_b   1.000
_cell.length_c   1.000
_cell.angle_alpha   90.00
_cell.angle_beta   90.00
_cell.angle_gamma   90.00
#
_symmetry.space_group_name_H-M   'P 1'
#
loop_
_entity.id
_entity.type
_entity.pdbx_description
1 polymer ?
#
loop_
_entity_poly.entity_id
_entity_poly.type
_entity_poly.pdbx_seq_one_letter_code
_entity_poly.pdbx_strand_id
1 'polypeptide(L)'
;MDIRAFGKGYEEFFQQSKGMGVSFIKGKVAKVTQKDEKSGDLILRYEDVTTGTLKEAKHDLVVLSVGVLPNNEITKVFTNQTLELDNHGFIKSIDELVSPSLTSIDGVFVAGTAAGPKDIPDSILSAGSAASEAASYINNTL
;
A
#
# COMPACT_ATOMS: atom_id res chain seq x y z
N MET A 1 8.11 -9.22 10.05
CA MET A 1 7.64 -9.07 8.67
C MET A 1 6.91 -10.35 8.33
N ASP A 2 5.73 -10.20 7.74
CA ASP A 2 4.77 -11.27 7.56
C ASP A 2 4.18 -11.17 6.16
N ILE A 3 3.87 -12.31 5.54
CA ILE A 3 3.18 -12.34 4.25
C ILE A 3 1.72 -11.98 4.51
N ARG A 4 1.24 -10.94 3.83
CA ARG A 4 -0.14 -10.45 3.91
C ARG A 4 -0.88 -10.78 2.63
N ALA A 5 -1.19 -12.06 2.45
CA ALA A 5 -1.94 -12.58 1.31
C ALA A 5 -3.46 -12.60 1.62
N PHE A 6 -3.99 -11.46 2.04
CA PHE A 6 -5.43 -11.32 2.34
C PHE A 6 -6.19 -10.98 1.07
N GLY A 7 -7.35 -11.62 0.87
CA GLY A 7 -8.15 -11.47 -0.35
C GLY A 7 -8.36 -12.81 -1.05
N LYS A 8 -9.35 -12.85 -1.93
CA LYS A 8 -9.73 -14.07 -2.64
C LYS A 8 -8.61 -14.47 -3.62
N GLY A 9 -8.07 -15.67 -3.47
CA GLY A 9 -7.04 -16.21 -4.37
C GLY A 9 -5.60 -15.83 -3.99
N TYR A 10 -5.38 -15.00 -2.96
CA TYR A 10 -4.05 -14.47 -2.64
C TYR A 10 -3.19 -15.51 -1.92
N GLU A 11 -3.78 -16.29 -1.01
CA GLU A 11 -3.09 -17.41 -0.37
C GLU A 11 -2.74 -18.50 -1.39
N GLU A 12 -3.66 -18.82 -2.30
CA GLU A 12 -3.44 -19.75 -3.39
C GLU A 12 -2.29 -19.29 -4.29
N PHE A 13 -2.23 -17.99 -4.61
CA PHE A 13 -1.12 -17.41 -5.37
C PHE A 13 0.22 -17.50 -4.62
N PHE A 14 0.22 -17.28 -3.30
CA PHE A 14 1.40 -17.46 -2.46
C PHE A 14 1.89 -18.91 -2.47
N GLN A 15 0.99 -19.89 -2.31
CA GLN A 15 1.33 -21.31 -2.35
C GLN A 15 1.80 -21.75 -3.74
N GLN A 16 1.17 -21.26 -4.80
CA GLN A 16 1.60 -21.50 -6.17
C GLN A 16 3.02 -20.96 -6.42
N SER A 17 3.32 -19.75 -5.93
CA SER A 17 4.66 -19.16 -6.04
C SER A 17 5.73 -20.01 -5.35
N LYS A 18 5.43 -20.56 -4.17
CA LYS A 18 6.31 -21.55 -3.52
C LYS A 18 6.49 -22.80 -4.37
N GLY A 19 5.40 -23.34 -4.95
CA GLY A 19 5.43 -24.49 -5.85
C GLY A 19 6.24 -24.26 -7.13
N MET A 20 6.38 -23.00 -7.56
CA MET A 20 7.22 -22.58 -8.69
C MET A 20 8.71 -22.41 -8.31
N GLY A 21 9.09 -22.64 -7.06
CA GLY A 21 10.48 -22.56 -6.58
C GLY A 21 10.88 -21.23 -5.94
N VAL A 22 9.92 -20.31 -5.69
CA VAL A 22 10.22 -19.07 -4.98
C VAL A 22 10.52 -19.37 -3.51
N SER A 23 11.69 -18.94 -3.05
CA SER A 23 12.12 -19.11 -1.66
C SER A 23 11.67 -17.92 -0.81
N PHE A 24 10.97 -18.21 0.28
CA PHE A 24 10.53 -17.21 1.26
C PHE A 24 11.30 -17.39 2.56
N ILE A 25 12.02 -16.35 2.97
CA ILE A 25 12.77 -16.34 4.23
C ILE A 25 12.09 -15.34 5.16
N LYS A 26 11.60 -15.82 6.32
CA LYS A 26 11.10 -14.92 7.36
C LYS A 26 12.30 -14.22 8.01
N GLY A 27 12.66 -13.06 7.49
CA GLY A 27 13.85 -12.34 7.92
C GLY A 27 13.65 -10.84 8.08
N LYS A 28 14.54 -10.23 8.86
CA LYS A 28 14.66 -8.76 8.96
C LYS A 28 15.98 -8.34 8.32
N VAL A 29 15.90 -7.66 7.19
CA VAL A 29 17.09 -7.15 6.49
C VAL A 29 17.67 -5.98 7.28
N ALA A 30 18.95 -6.07 7.62
CA ALA A 30 19.67 -5.04 8.35
C ALA A 30 20.38 -4.07 7.40
N LYS A 31 21.03 -4.59 6.35
CA LYS A 31 21.78 -3.78 5.41
C LYS A 31 21.91 -4.47 4.05
N VAL A 32 21.94 -3.67 3.00
CA VAL A 32 22.38 -4.07 1.66
C VAL A 32 23.67 -3.33 1.35
N THR A 33 24.71 -4.04 0.94
CA THR A 33 26.00 -3.45 0.55
C THR A 33 26.48 -4.04 -0.76
N GLN A 34 27.14 -3.24 -1.57
CA GLN A 34 27.90 -3.76 -2.69
C GLN A 34 29.10 -4.58 -2.18
N LYS A 35 29.35 -5.74 -2.79
CA LYS A 35 30.44 -6.64 -2.41
C LYS A 35 31.80 -6.01 -2.76
N ASP A 36 31.94 -5.52 -3.98
CA ASP A 36 33.10 -4.81 -4.47
C ASP A 36 32.71 -3.87 -5.62
N GLU A 37 33.53 -2.83 -5.88
CA GLU A 37 33.21 -1.80 -6.89
C GLU A 37 33.18 -2.33 -8.33
N LYS A 38 33.68 -3.54 -8.60
CA LYS A 38 33.89 -4.06 -9.95
C LYS A 38 32.87 -5.11 -10.40
N SER A 39 32.36 -5.93 -9.48
CA SER A 39 31.47 -7.05 -9.80
C SER A 39 30.01 -6.65 -9.89
N GLY A 40 29.60 -5.58 -9.17
CA GLY A 40 28.21 -5.15 -9.05
C GLY A 40 27.35 -6.06 -8.16
N ASP A 41 27.93 -7.11 -7.56
CA ASP A 41 27.22 -8.02 -6.67
C ASP A 41 26.77 -7.32 -5.38
N LEU A 42 25.60 -7.70 -4.87
CA LEU A 42 25.03 -7.19 -3.63
C LEU A 42 25.07 -8.26 -2.54
N ILE A 43 25.45 -7.83 -1.33
CA ILE A 43 25.39 -8.62 -0.11
C ILE A 43 24.21 -8.13 0.74
N LEU A 44 23.28 -9.04 0.99
CA LEU A 44 22.15 -8.86 1.88
C LEU A 44 22.49 -9.41 3.26
N ARG A 45 22.60 -8.54 4.26
CA ARG A 45 22.76 -8.95 5.65
C ARG A 45 21.41 -8.90 6.35
N TYR A 46 20.95 -10.03 6.86
CA TYR A 46 19.63 -10.15 7.48
C TYR A 46 19.64 -11.14 8.65
N GLU A 47 18.71 -10.95 9.57
CA GLU A 47 18.40 -11.92 10.62
C GLU A 47 17.34 -12.90 10.11
N ASP A 48 17.62 -14.20 10.17
CA ASP A 48 16.64 -15.24 9.92
C ASP A 48 15.86 -15.51 11.22
N VAL A 49 14.63 -15.01 11.27
CA VAL A 49 13.78 -15.03 12.47
C VAL A 49 13.41 -16.46 12.87
N THR A 50 13.41 -17.41 11.93
CA THR A 50 13.09 -18.82 12.23
C THR A 50 14.19 -19.47 13.05
N THR A 51 15.44 -19.08 12.79
CA THR A 51 16.62 -19.67 13.44
C THR A 51 17.25 -18.75 14.50
N GLY A 52 16.88 -17.46 14.51
CA GLY A 52 17.50 -16.44 15.36
C GLY A 52 18.95 -16.13 14.98
N THR A 53 19.37 -16.45 13.76
CA THR A 53 20.77 -16.28 13.32
C THR A 53 20.92 -15.19 12.28
N LEU A 54 22.04 -14.49 12.35
CA LEU A 54 22.43 -13.52 11.33
C LEU A 54 23.04 -14.25 10.13
N LYS A 55 22.56 -13.94 8.93
CA LYS A 55 23.01 -14.52 7.67
C LYS A 55 23.37 -13.45 6.66
N GLU A 56 24.21 -13.84 5.70
CA GLU A 56 24.54 -13.04 4.52
C GLU A 56 24.19 -13.83 3.26
N ALA A 57 23.55 -13.17 2.31
CA ALA A 57 23.22 -13.75 1.00
C ALA A 57 23.76 -12.85 -0.11
N LYS A 58 24.33 -13.49 -1.15
CA LYS A 58 24.86 -12.82 -2.34
C LYS A 58 23.80 -12.84 -3.44
N HIS A 59 23.49 -11.69 -4.02
CA HIS A 59 22.57 -11.56 -5.15
C HIS A 59 23.08 -10.57 -6.19
N ASP A 60 22.73 -10.79 -7.46
CA ASP A 60 23.09 -9.89 -8.56
C ASP A 60 22.16 -8.68 -8.64
N LEU A 61 20.94 -8.79 -8.08
CA LEU A 61 19.94 -7.74 -8.03
C LEU A 61 19.16 -7.81 -6.71
N VAL A 62 18.85 -6.64 -6.15
CA VAL A 62 17.97 -6.49 -4.99
C VAL A 62 16.82 -5.57 -5.37
N VAL A 63 15.60 -6.06 -5.23
CA VAL A 63 14.37 -5.29 -5.48
C VAL A 63 13.80 -4.84 -4.14
N LEU A 64 13.59 -3.54 -3.97
CA LEU A 64 12.93 -2.98 -2.80
C LEU A 64 11.43 -2.87 -3.06
N SER A 65 10.65 -3.73 -2.40
CA SER A 65 9.19 -3.63 -2.39
C SER A 65 8.75 -2.47 -1.49
N VAL A 66 8.81 -1.24 -2.02
CA VAL A 66 8.47 -0.02 -1.28
C VAL A 66 6.96 0.13 -1.08
N GLY A 67 6.58 0.77 0.02
CA GLY A 67 5.17 1.08 0.32
C GLY A 67 4.64 2.27 -0.48
N VAL A 68 3.35 2.52 -0.32
CA VAL A 68 2.65 3.68 -0.92
C VAL A 68 2.68 4.85 0.06
N LEU A 69 2.97 6.05 -0.44
CA LEU A 69 2.92 7.31 0.31
C LEU A 69 1.74 8.16 -0.17
N PRO A 70 1.14 8.98 0.70
CA PRO A 70 0.08 9.89 0.32
C PRO A 70 0.59 11.04 -0.56
N ASN A 71 -0.33 11.65 -1.30
CA ASN A 71 -0.08 12.89 -2.03
C ASN A 71 -0.73 14.08 -1.29
N ASN A 72 0.04 14.73 -0.43
CA ASN A 72 -0.49 15.81 0.43
C ASN A 72 -0.72 17.14 -0.32
N GLU A 73 -0.24 17.27 -1.57
CA GLU A 73 -0.44 18.48 -2.37
C GLU A 73 -1.93 18.75 -2.66
N ILE A 74 -2.78 17.72 -2.57
CA ILE A 74 -4.24 17.85 -2.73
C ILE A 74 -4.87 18.82 -1.73
N THR A 75 -4.29 18.97 -0.54
CA THR A 75 -4.77 19.91 0.49
C THR A 75 -4.71 21.36 0.04
N LYS A 76 -3.82 21.69 -0.91
CA LYS A 76 -3.65 23.05 -1.44
C LYS A 76 -4.71 23.41 -2.49
N VAL A 77 -5.46 22.42 -2.99
CA VAL A 77 -6.48 22.64 -4.03
C VAL A 77 -7.70 23.36 -3.45
N PHE A 78 -8.02 23.12 -2.18
CA PHE A 78 -9.17 23.72 -1.51
C PHE A 78 -8.73 24.98 -0.75
N THR A 79 -9.01 26.16 -1.30
CA THR A 79 -8.56 27.44 -0.70
C THR A 79 -9.43 27.92 0.44
N ASN A 80 -10.72 27.57 0.43
CA ASN A 80 -11.72 28.09 1.38
C ASN A 80 -12.15 27.05 2.42
N GLN A 81 -11.69 25.80 2.28
CA GLN A 81 -12.06 24.69 3.15
C GLN A 81 -10.85 23.79 3.36
N THR A 82 -10.75 23.17 4.53
CA THR A 82 -9.66 22.26 4.87
C THR A 82 -10.09 20.83 4.59
N LEU A 83 -9.39 20.16 3.68
CA LEU A 83 -9.53 18.72 3.50
C LEU A 83 -8.77 18.00 4.61
N GLU A 84 -9.49 17.22 5.43
CA GLU A 84 -8.87 16.46 6.52
C GLU A 84 -8.07 15.28 5.98
N LEU A 85 -6.91 15.05 6.60
CA LEU A 85 -6.06 13.88 6.37
C LEU A 85 -6.06 12.97 7.60
N ASP A 86 -5.84 11.68 7.39
CA ASP A 86 -5.64 10.72 8.48
C ASP A 86 -4.26 10.87 9.13
N ASN A 87 -3.97 10.05 10.15
CA ASN A 87 -2.69 10.07 10.85
C ASN A 87 -1.49 9.64 9.97
N HIS A 88 -1.75 9.12 8.77
CA HIS A 88 -0.75 8.70 7.79
C HIS A 88 -0.62 9.69 6.62
N GLY A 89 -1.45 10.73 6.56
CA GLY A 89 -1.48 11.76 5.53
C GLY A 89 -2.37 11.45 4.32
N PHE A 90 -3.11 10.34 4.32
CA PHE A 90 -4.10 10.06 3.27
C PHE A 90 -5.37 10.87 3.49
N ILE A 91 -6.18 11.07 2.44
CA ILE A 91 -7.45 11.77 2.57
C ILE A 91 -8.35 10.98 3.51
N LYS A 92 -8.83 11.63 4.56
CA LYS A 92 -9.62 11.00 5.61
C LYS A 92 -11.06 10.79 5.14
N SER A 93 -11.54 9.55 5.25
CA SER A 93 -12.97 9.26 5.16
C SER A 93 -13.69 9.67 6.44
N ILE A 94 -14.92 10.18 6.34
CA ILE A 94 -15.75 10.49 7.52
C ILE A 94 -15.97 9.23 8.37
N ASP A 95 -16.36 8.13 7.73
CA ASP A 95 -16.58 6.84 8.35
C ASP A 95 -16.24 5.73 7.34
N GLU A 96 -15.20 4.95 7.61
CA GLU A 96 -14.73 3.90 6.69
C GLU A 96 -15.73 2.74 6.52
N LEU A 97 -16.63 2.52 7.48
CA LEU A 97 -17.58 1.42 7.45
C LEU A 97 -18.91 1.82 6.83
N VAL A 98 -19.37 3.04 7.12
CA VAL A 98 -20.69 3.54 6.70
C VAL A 98 -20.61 4.33 5.40
N SER A 99 -19.60 5.20 5.28
CA SER A 99 -19.51 6.18 4.19
C SER A 99 -18.06 6.34 3.70
N PRO A 100 -17.45 5.27 3.16
CA PRO A 100 -16.01 5.19 2.89
C PRO A 100 -15.48 6.19 1.85
N SER A 101 -16.40 6.84 1.12
CA SER A 101 -16.06 7.78 0.04
C SER A 101 -16.32 9.25 0.40
N LEU A 102 -16.96 9.53 1.55
CA LEU A 102 -17.21 10.90 1.99
C LEU A 102 -15.97 11.50 2.65
N THR A 103 -15.67 12.76 2.33
CA THR A 103 -14.56 13.51 2.95
C THR A 103 -15.09 14.57 3.91
N SER A 104 -14.20 15.31 4.58
CA SER A 104 -14.59 16.44 5.43
C SER A 104 -15.22 17.62 4.70
N ILE A 105 -15.23 17.60 3.35
CA ILE A 105 -15.78 18.66 2.51
C ILE A 105 -17.02 18.12 1.79
N ASP A 106 -18.16 18.76 2.00
CA ASP A 106 -19.40 18.42 1.30
C ASP A 106 -19.24 18.57 -0.22
N GLY A 107 -19.71 17.57 -0.96
CA GLY A 107 -19.58 17.50 -2.43
C GLY A 107 -18.19 17.08 -2.92
N VAL A 108 -17.25 16.76 -2.02
CA VAL A 108 -15.94 16.20 -2.35
C VAL A 108 -15.87 14.76 -1.86
N PHE A 109 -15.50 13.87 -2.78
CA PHE A 109 -15.45 12.43 -2.55
C PHE A 109 -14.04 11.89 -2.80
N VAL A 110 -13.70 10.81 -2.11
CA VAL A 110 -12.40 10.15 -2.25
C VAL A 110 -12.56 8.72 -2.77
N ALA A 111 -11.62 8.29 -3.62
CA ALA A 111 -11.58 6.94 -4.14
C ALA A 111 -10.15 6.37 -4.24
N GLY A 112 -10.05 5.04 -4.15
CA GLY A 112 -8.82 4.31 -4.42
C GLY A 112 -7.70 4.62 -3.43
N THR A 113 -6.48 4.74 -3.95
CA THR A 113 -5.26 4.93 -3.16
C THR A 113 -5.12 6.32 -2.52
N ALA A 114 -5.96 7.28 -2.92
CA ALA A 114 -6.01 8.60 -2.29
C ALA A 114 -6.49 8.53 -0.82
N ALA A 115 -7.34 7.54 -0.50
CA ALA A 115 -7.80 7.22 0.85
C ALA A 115 -6.97 6.11 1.52
N GLY A 116 -5.73 5.85 1.09
CA GLY A 116 -4.85 4.85 1.69
C GLY A 116 -4.52 3.65 0.80
N PRO A 117 -3.46 2.89 1.11
CA PRO A 117 -2.94 1.81 0.25
C PRO A 117 -3.98 0.71 0.00
N LYS A 118 -4.24 0.39 -1.26
CA LYS A 118 -5.22 -0.60 -1.72
C LYS A 118 -4.71 -1.32 -2.96
N ASP A 119 -5.28 -2.49 -3.23
CA ASP A 119 -5.08 -3.15 -4.51
C ASP A 119 -6.06 -2.62 -5.58
N ILE A 120 -5.96 -3.17 -6.79
CA ILE A 120 -6.78 -2.75 -7.93
C ILE A 120 -8.27 -3.07 -7.69
N PRO A 121 -8.67 -4.30 -7.31
CA PRO A 121 -10.06 -4.61 -6.99
C PRO A 121 -10.69 -3.65 -5.96
N ASP A 122 -10.00 -3.39 -4.85
CA ASP A 122 -10.49 -2.50 -3.79
C ASP A 122 -10.59 -1.06 -4.29
N SER A 123 -9.67 -0.63 -5.16
CA SER A 123 -9.71 0.69 -5.78
C SER A 123 -10.92 0.85 -6.71
N ILE A 124 -11.27 -0.19 -7.48
CA ILE A 124 -12.46 -0.21 -8.35
C ILE A 124 -13.74 -0.13 -7.50
N LEU A 125 -13.82 -0.91 -6.42
CA LEU A 125 -14.97 -0.88 -5.50
C LEU A 125 -15.14 0.50 -4.86
N SER A 126 -14.05 1.07 -4.37
CA SER A 126 -14.03 2.42 -3.80
C SER A 126 -14.46 3.49 -4.81
N ALA A 127 -14.01 3.39 -6.07
CA ALA A 127 -14.46 4.30 -7.13
C ALA A 127 -15.97 4.20 -7.41
N GLY A 128 -16.54 2.98 -7.38
CA GLY A 128 -17.97 2.75 -7.49
C GLY A 128 -18.76 3.40 -6.35
N SER A 129 -18.28 3.28 -5.11
CA SER A 129 -18.88 3.96 -3.95
C SER A 129 -18.85 5.48 -4.10
N ALA A 130 -17.71 6.07 -4.47
CA ALA A 130 -17.59 7.50 -4.67
C ALA A 130 -18.52 8.03 -5.78
N ALA A 131 -18.64 7.29 -6.88
CA ALA A 131 -19.56 7.63 -7.96
C ALA A 131 -21.03 7.61 -7.50
N SER A 132 -21.42 6.64 -6.67
CA SER A 132 -22.77 6.56 -6.11
C SER A 132 -23.07 7.72 -5.16
N GLU A 133 -22.11 8.07 -4.29
CA GLU A 133 -22.25 9.20 -3.37
C GLU A 133 -22.36 10.53 -4.13
N ALA A 134 -21.53 10.72 -5.16
CA ALA A 134 -21.59 11.89 -6.02
C ALA A 134 -22.95 11.99 -6.75
N ALA A 135 -23.47 10.88 -7.27
CA ALA A 135 -24.79 10.86 -7.92
C ALA A 135 -25.92 11.20 -6.95
N SER A 136 -25.87 10.66 -5.72
CA SER A 136 -26.83 10.96 -4.65
C SER A 136 -26.78 12.44 -4.27
N TYR A 137 -25.58 13.00 -4.11
CA TYR A 137 -25.38 14.41 -3.80
C TYR A 137 -25.99 15.32 -4.87
N ILE A 138 -25.77 15.02 -6.16
CA ILE A 138 -26.32 15.79 -7.28
C ILE A 138 -27.86 15.75 -7.25
N ASN A 139 -28.47 14.57 -7.07
CA ASN A 139 -29.93 14.42 -7.09
C ASN A 139 -30.64 15.08 -5.91
N ASN A 140 -29.97 15.27 -4.78
CA ASN A 140 -30.57 15.88 -3.58
C ASN A 140 -30.33 17.39 -3.49
N THR A 141 -29.41 17.93 -4.30
CA THR A 141 -28.97 19.34 -4.22
C THR A 141 -29.45 20.18 -5.43
N LEU A 142 -29.79 19.53 -6.55
CA LEU A 142 -30.39 20.14 -7.74
C LEU A 142 -31.88 19.79 -7.86
#